data_AF-A0AA88KDI0-F1
#
_entry.id   AF-A0AA88KDI0-F1
#
_cell.length_a   1.000
_cell.length_b   1.000
_cell.length_c   1.000
_cell.angle_alpha   90.00
_cell.angle_beta   90.00
_cell.angle_gamma   90.00
#
_symmetry.space_group_name_H-M   'P 1'
#
loop_
_entity.id
_entity.type
_entity.pdbx_description
1 polymer ?
#
loop_
_entity_poly.entity_id
_entity_poly.type
_entity_poly.pdbx_seq_one_letter_code
_entity_poly.pdbx_strand_id
1 'polypeptide(L)'
;MSFLTTPPTTSRKLSLNNVEDTSSLLLLQLNGSLTPHSASSPLSSASSSPSSSTTSSRRQSTTSEAGMLLVPPTVGSLTRSRSAGKLEEGSTSPQTARKPPLLKADSFRFPTSMDGKKEQEKSLVREYQKALLPSTKIYLTSAENDMYSISSSLHAETVYEPQVEHLGAPILFTACHGHQVYRGGKLSDDEKVHLKESLTSEIALLLAAKVRNMLHSLEGSFVVWNMKTIQEEDISHMDPNYLLPHQYCESPFHLFLHKFKNLYKGIPMLHVDIHGKVNRRDNRNIDVGFAPMMEYWSNSIHAKLLKDDFCKRLTNAVALCTRSINGFKIGIEKEPQQNGWRGENAPQTLSHQSVLLGIPAVQLEIPYDVRKELVENEAFLEEIAKAITECYKITVCKMYDMNWQQCHQQIVNVNTENDKKTLRLTSTKHHHDHVDDMFFQMLTEFAEMEKKQASIKQI
;
A
#
# COMPACT_ATOMS: atom_id res chain seq x y z
N MET A 1 -39.31 -36.72 52.98
CA MET A 1 -39.65 -35.71 51.96
C MET A 1 -38.71 -35.96 50.78
N SER A 2 -39.10 -36.86 49.87
CA SER A 2 -39.63 -36.57 48.51
C SER A 2 -38.59 -35.91 47.60
N PHE A 3 -37.75 -36.70 46.90
CA PHE A 3 -37.96 -37.39 45.60
C PHE A 3 -37.84 -36.47 44.37
N LEU A 4 -36.97 -36.87 43.42
CA LEU A 4 -37.19 -37.05 41.97
C LEU A 4 -35.83 -36.86 41.22
N THR A 5 -35.06 -37.94 40.97
CA THR A 5 -35.09 -38.88 39.81
C THR A 5 -34.54 -38.33 38.49
N THR A 6 -33.41 -38.90 38.08
CA THR A 6 -32.89 -38.98 36.71
C THR A 6 -33.75 -39.89 35.81
N PRO A 7 -33.67 -39.74 34.47
CA PRO A 7 -33.79 -40.88 33.57
C PRO A 7 -32.55 -41.08 32.66
N PRO A 8 -32.34 -42.30 32.14
CA PRO A 8 -31.09 -42.74 31.52
C PRO A 8 -31.05 -42.60 29.98
N THR A 9 -29.84 -42.50 29.45
CA THR A 9 -29.48 -42.58 28.03
C THR A 9 -29.72 -43.98 27.47
N THR A 10 -30.56 -44.08 26.43
CA THR A 10 -30.70 -45.26 25.58
C THR A 10 -29.98 -45.08 24.25
N SER A 11 -29.45 -46.20 23.81
CA SER A 11 -28.65 -46.47 22.62
C SER A 11 -29.47 -46.41 21.32
N ARG A 12 -28.85 -45.89 20.26
CA ARG A 12 -29.30 -46.13 18.88
C ARG A 12 -28.09 -46.41 17.97
N LYS A 13 -27.98 -47.68 17.56
CA LYS A 13 -27.29 -48.12 16.34
C LYS A 13 -28.07 -47.58 15.14
N LEU A 14 -27.36 -46.99 14.17
CA LEU A 14 -27.81 -46.96 12.78
C LEU A 14 -26.62 -47.30 11.88
N SER A 15 -26.86 -48.30 11.04
CA SER A 15 -25.98 -48.87 10.03
C SER A 15 -25.96 -48.00 8.79
N LEU A 16 -24.80 -47.89 8.14
CA LEU A 16 -24.70 -47.53 6.73
C LEU A 16 -23.98 -48.66 6.01
N ASN A 17 -24.76 -49.40 5.22
CA ASN A 17 -24.29 -50.32 4.21
C ASN A 17 -23.94 -49.55 2.93
N ASN A 18 -22.81 -49.92 2.35
CA ASN A 18 -22.51 -50.12 0.93
C ASN A 18 -23.37 -49.37 -0.11
N VAL A 19 -22.70 -48.53 -0.90
CA VAL A 19 -22.88 -48.49 -2.36
C VAL A 19 -21.50 -48.43 -3.00
N GLU A 20 -21.16 -49.50 -3.73
CA GLU A 20 -20.05 -49.58 -4.65
C GLU A 20 -20.32 -48.74 -5.92
N ASP A 21 -19.26 -48.10 -6.39
CA ASP A 21 -18.72 -48.18 -7.75
C ASP A 21 -19.68 -48.09 -8.96
N THR A 22 -19.45 -47.13 -9.86
CA THR A 22 -19.03 -47.42 -11.25
C THR A 22 -18.95 -46.17 -12.13
N SER A 23 -17.84 -46.11 -12.89
CA SER A 23 -17.74 -45.63 -14.28
C SER A 23 -17.78 -44.12 -14.58
N SER A 24 -17.13 -43.58 -15.60
CA SER A 24 -16.01 -43.91 -16.50
C SER A 24 -15.97 -42.77 -17.53
N LEU A 25 -14.76 -42.36 -17.93
CA LEU A 25 -14.37 -41.86 -19.26
C LEU A 25 -15.16 -40.72 -19.95
N LEU A 26 -14.45 -39.64 -20.26
CA LEU A 26 -14.40 -39.11 -21.64
C LEU A 26 -13.09 -38.33 -21.88
N LEU A 27 -12.15 -39.02 -22.55
CA LEU A 27 -11.05 -38.45 -23.31
C LEU A 27 -11.63 -37.82 -24.59
N LEU A 28 -11.19 -36.60 -24.94
CA LEU A 28 -11.20 -36.14 -26.32
C LEU A 28 -9.85 -35.53 -26.68
N GLN A 29 -9.14 -36.25 -27.53
CA GLN A 29 -7.95 -35.83 -28.25
C GLN A 29 -8.32 -34.78 -29.30
N LEU A 30 -7.53 -33.72 -29.42
CA LEU A 30 -7.45 -32.88 -30.60
C LEU A 30 -6.02 -32.94 -31.14
N ASN A 31 -5.86 -33.66 -32.26
CA ASN A 31 -4.70 -33.60 -33.14
C ASN A 31 -5.19 -33.15 -34.51
N GLY A 32 -4.51 -32.19 -35.13
CA GLY A 32 -4.81 -31.75 -36.49
C GLY A 32 -4.01 -30.53 -36.94
N SER A 33 -2.73 -30.74 -37.20
CA SER A 33 -1.85 -29.82 -37.95
C SER A 33 -1.93 -30.14 -39.45
N LEU A 34 -2.12 -29.16 -40.32
CA LEU A 34 -1.56 -29.13 -41.69
C LEU A 34 -1.44 -27.67 -42.18
N THR A 35 -0.25 -27.35 -42.68
CA THR A 35 0.23 -26.08 -43.27
C THR A 35 0.00 -26.05 -44.81
N PRO A 36 0.66 -25.19 -45.62
CA PRO A 36 0.12 -23.93 -46.14
C PRO A 36 0.01 -23.89 -47.68
N HIS A 37 -0.73 -22.92 -48.23
CA HIS A 37 -0.62 -22.55 -49.65
C HIS A 37 -0.30 -21.06 -49.83
N SER A 38 0.79 -20.85 -50.55
CA SER A 38 1.33 -19.61 -51.09
C SER A 38 0.78 -19.32 -52.50
N ALA A 39 0.46 -18.07 -52.82
CA ALA A 39 0.60 -17.49 -54.18
C ALA A 39 0.34 -15.96 -54.20
N SER A 40 1.40 -15.21 -54.51
CA SER A 40 1.54 -14.08 -55.46
C SER A 40 0.41 -13.05 -55.72
N SER A 41 0.83 -11.79 -55.62
CA SER A 41 0.28 -10.47 -56.04
C SER A 41 0.08 -10.29 -57.57
N PRO A 42 0.00 -9.07 -58.16
CA PRO A 42 -0.66 -7.79 -57.80
C PRO A 42 -1.52 -7.24 -58.99
N LEU A 43 -2.24 -6.10 -58.84
CA LEU A 43 -2.33 -4.97 -59.82
C LEU A 43 -3.51 -4.00 -59.57
N SER A 44 -3.19 -2.70 -59.73
CA SER A 44 -4.00 -1.56 -60.25
C SER A 44 -5.31 -1.18 -59.52
N SER A 45 -5.80 0.06 -59.43
CA SER A 45 -5.49 1.40 -59.98
C SER A 45 -6.48 2.37 -59.30
N ALA A 46 -6.02 3.51 -58.76
CA ALA A 46 -6.25 4.88 -59.28
C ALA A 46 -7.69 5.47 -59.24
N SER A 47 -7.74 6.75 -58.83
CA SER A 47 -8.79 7.77 -59.06
C SER A 47 -10.10 7.61 -58.26
N SER A 48 -10.82 8.64 -57.78
CA SER A 48 -10.82 10.09 -57.98
C SER A 48 -11.77 10.73 -56.95
N SER A 49 -11.46 11.94 -56.45
CA SER A 49 -12.46 12.88 -55.89
C SER A 49 -13.40 13.37 -57.01
N PRO A 50 -14.62 13.93 -56.75
CA PRO A 50 -14.70 15.32 -56.26
C PRO A 50 -15.97 15.73 -55.45
N SER A 51 -15.81 16.89 -54.79
CA SER A 51 -16.75 17.98 -54.43
C SER A 51 -18.28 17.87 -54.58
N SER A 52 -19.01 18.39 -53.56
CA SER A 52 -20.05 19.46 -53.64
C SER A 52 -20.77 19.59 -52.27
N SER A 53 -20.60 20.64 -51.47
CA SER A 53 -21.39 21.90 -51.42
C SER A 53 -22.92 21.75 -51.56
N THR A 54 -23.71 22.11 -50.54
CA THR A 54 -24.65 23.27 -50.53
C THR A 54 -25.58 23.34 -49.29
N THR A 55 -25.77 24.59 -48.82
CA THR A 55 -26.98 25.23 -48.23
C THR A 55 -27.58 24.71 -46.92
N SER A 56 -27.54 25.47 -45.81
CA SER A 56 -28.39 26.63 -45.45
C SER A 56 -29.84 26.26 -45.13
N SER A 57 -30.25 26.41 -43.86
CA SER A 57 -31.62 26.78 -43.49
C SER A 57 -31.68 27.40 -42.09
N ARG A 58 -31.98 28.69 -42.13
CA ARG A 58 -32.30 29.64 -41.07
C ARG A 58 -33.73 29.39 -40.57
N ARG A 59 -33.97 29.41 -39.26
CA ARG A 59 -35.27 29.80 -38.69
C ARG A 59 -35.09 30.55 -37.36
N GLN A 60 -35.49 31.82 -37.39
CA GLN A 60 -35.80 32.67 -36.25
C GLN A 60 -37.30 32.51 -35.94
N SER A 61 -37.71 32.69 -34.68
CA SER A 61 -38.87 33.53 -34.26
C SER A 61 -39.09 33.42 -32.73
N THR A 62 -38.86 34.50 -31.96
CA THR A 62 -39.87 35.41 -31.31
C THR A 62 -40.43 34.88 -29.98
N THR A 63 -40.05 35.40 -28.79
CA THR A 63 -40.50 36.61 -28.04
C THR A 63 -41.88 36.54 -27.37
N SER A 64 -41.92 36.72 -26.04
CA SER A 64 -42.81 37.62 -25.28
C SER A 64 -42.31 37.67 -23.81
N GLU A 65 -41.88 38.85 -23.33
CA GLU A 65 -42.59 39.76 -22.37
C GLU A 65 -42.70 39.21 -20.94
N ALA A 66 -42.76 39.99 -19.85
CA ALA A 66 -42.36 41.34 -19.44
C ALA A 66 -42.84 41.40 -17.98
N GLY A 67 -42.07 41.98 -17.06
CA GLY A 67 -42.47 42.06 -15.65
C GLY A 67 -41.61 43.03 -14.86
N MET A 68 -42.01 44.30 -14.90
CA MET A 68 -41.45 45.44 -14.18
C MET A 68 -41.74 45.43 -12.66
N LEU A 69 -40.91 46.18 -11.92
CA LEU A 69 -41.17 47.14 -10.81
C LEU A 69 -40.15 46.95 -9.66
N LEU A 70 -39.16 47.84 -9.52
CA LEU A 70 -39.16 49.15 -8.82
C LEU A 70 -38.81 49.06 -7.30
N VAL A 71 -37.55 49.46 -7.03
CA VAL A 71 -36.86 50.09 -5.87
C VAL A 71 -37.80 50.95 -4.99
N PRO A 72 -37.67 51.08 -3.63
CA PRO A 72 -36.64 51.92 -2.98
C PRO A 72 -36.19 51.57 -1.53
N PRO A 73 -35.26 52.37 -0.92
CA PRO A 73 -34.37 51.94 0.17
C PRO A 73 -34.66 52.55 1.56
N THR A 74 -33.85 52.09 2.54
CA THR A 74 -33.44 52.75 3.81
C THR A 74 -34.37 52.64 5.04
N VAL A 75 -33.80 52.26 6.20
CA VAL A 75 -33.61 53.05 7.45
C VAL A 75 -33.54 52.13 8.70
N GLY A 76 -32.46 52.31 9.48
CA GLY A 76 -32.41 52.19 10.97
C GLY A 76 -32.29 50.77 11.54
N SER A 77 -31.71 50.50 12.71
CA SER A 77 -31.01 51.28 13.74
C SER A 77 -30.57 50.24 14.79
N LEU A 78 -29.35 50.35 15.34
CA LEU A 78 -29.12 50.48 16.80
C LEU A 78 -27.67 50.19 17.19
N THR A 79 -27.12 51.24 17.78
CA THR A 79 -25.90 51.41 18.54
C THR A 79 -25.78 50.48 19.76
N ARG A 80 -24.54 50.05 20.06
CA ARG A 80 -24.04 50.07 21.45
C ARG A 80 -22.52 50.27 21.49
N SER A 81 -22.14 51.49 21.87
CA SER A 81 -20.82 51.86 22.37
C SER A 81 -20.84 51.86 23.89
N ARG A 82 -19.75 51.41 24.52
CA ARG A 82 -19.20 51.74 25.86
C ARG A 82 -17.95 50.85 26.03
N SER A 83 -16.80 51.27 26.51
CA SER A 83 -16.33 52.56 27.04
C SER A 83 -14.81 52.42 27.26
N ALA A 84 -14.11 53.54 27.15
CA ALA A 84 -12.71 53.70 27.48
C ALA A 84 -12.39 53.42 28.96
N GLY A 85 -11.19 52.92 29.21
CA GLY A 85 -10.49 53.00 30.49
C GLY A 85 -9.01 53.31 30.19
N LYS A 86 -8.56 54.47 30.67
CA LYS A 86 -7.22 55.06 30.53
C LYS A 86 -6.61 55.14 31.95
N LEU A 87 -5.28 55.19 32.03
CA LEU A 87 -4.41 55.46 33.21
C LEU A 87 -4.12 54.22 34.07
N GLU A 88 -2.90 53.90 34.54
CA GLU A 88 -1.74 54.73 34.89
C GLU A 88 -0.38 54.07 34.59
N GLU A 89 0.62 54.94 34.63
CA GLU A 89 2.07 54.75 34.56
C GLU A 89 2.62 53.87 35.71
N GLY A 90 3.72 53.17 35.44
CA GLY A 90 4.42 52.37 36.44
C GLY A 90 5.79 51.89 35.96
N SER A 91 6.74 52.81 35.88
CA SER A 91 8.16 52.58 35.66
C SER A 91 8.76 51.65 36.73
N THR A 92 9.41 50.54 36.33
CA THR A 92 10.57 49.98 37.03
C THR A 92 11.54 49.27 36.07
N SER A 93 12.81 49.66 36.18
CA SER A 93 14.00 49.17 35.46
C SER A 93 14.42 47.75 35.90
N PRO A 94 15.37 47.10 35.19
CA PRO A 94 15.47 45.64 35.12
C PRO A 94 16.33 45.05 36.24
N GLN A 95 15.86 43.93 36.84
CA GLN A 95 16.69 43.08 37.69
C GLN A 95 17.16 41.83 36.91
N THR A 96 18.47 41.72 36.85
CA THR A 96 19.27 40.57 36.42
C THR A 96 18.94 39.32 37.25
N ALA A 97 18.36 38.29 36.61
CA ALA A 97 18.21 36.97 37.21
C ALA A 97 19.45 36.11 36.91
N ARG A 98 20.09 35.66 38.00
CA ARG A 98 21.30 34.84 38.06
C ARG A 98 21.02 33.42 37.54
N LYS A 99 21.99 32.88 36.78
CA LYS A 99 22.09 31.44 36.46
C LYS A 99 22.31 30.61 37.74
N PRO A 100 21.77 29.38 37.82
CA PRO A 100 21.96 28.48 38.96
C PRO A 100 23.38 27.85 38.95
N PRO A 101 23.87 27.37 40.11
CA PRO A 101 25.18 26.76 40.23
C PRO A 101 25.21 25.33 39.64
N LEU A 102 26.30 25.01 38.94
CA LEU A 102 26.65 23.65 38.53
C LEU A 102 26.78 22.74 39.76
N LEU A 103 25.96 21.69 39.81
CA LEU A 103 26.19 20.53 40.67
C LEU A 103 27.20 19.58 40.02
N LYS A 104 28.17 19.14 40.81
CA LYS A 104 29.19 18.16 40.45
C LYS A 104 28.53 16.81 40.21
N ALA A 105 28.84 16.18 39.08
CA ALA A 105 28.45 14.81 38.78
C ALA A 105 29.30 13.84 39.62
N ASP A 106 28.62 13.06 40.45
CA ASP A 106 29.19 11.89 41.13
C ASP A 106 29.49 10.78 40.14
N SER A 107 30.67 10.19 40.28
CA SER A 107 31.16 9.07 39.49
C SER A 107 30.37 7.80 39.78
N PHE A 108 29.53 7.35 38.84
CA PHE A 108 28.99 5.99 38.84
C PHE A 108 30.09 4.98 38.53
N ARG A 109 30.55 4.25 39.56
CA ARG A 109 31.40 3.06 39.39
C ARG A 109 30.51 1.89 38.95
N PHE A 110 30.76 1.37 37.75
CA PHE A 110 30.13 0.14 37.27
C PHE A 110 30.82 -1.11 37.86
N PRO A 111 30.08 -2.20 38.10
CA PRO A 111 30.65 -3.46 38.57
C PRO A 111 31.54 -4.10 37.50
N THR A 112 32.81 -4.34 37.84
CA THR A 112 33.86 -4.85 36.95
C THR A 112 34.02 -6.38 36.97
N SER A 113 32.95 -7.16 37.17
CA SER A 113 33.05 -8.62 37.00
C SER A 113 32.05 -9.12 35.96
N MET A 114 32.58 -9.59 34.83
CA MET A 114 31.87 -10.21 33.71
C MET A 114 30.98 -11.40 34.12
N ASP A 115 31.25 -12.02 35.28
CA ASP A 115 30.59 -13.25 35.68
C ASP A 115 29.16 -13.04 36.22
N GLY A 116 28.87 -11.88 36.84
CA GLY A 116 27.52 -11.59 37.36
C GLY A 116 26.47 -11.36 36.25
N LYS A 117 26.89 -10.88 35.08
CA LYS A 117 25.99 -10.64 33.93
C LYS A 117 25.55 -11.93 33.25
N LYS A 118 26.41 -12.95 33.19
CA LYS A 118 26.10 -14.24 32.56
C LYS A 118 25.12 -15.08 33.37
N GLU A 119 25.15 -14.98 34.69
CA GLU A 119 24.22 -15.70 35.58
C GLU A 119 22.79 -15.11 35.46
N GLN A 120 22.68 -13.79 35.36
CA GLN A 120 21.41 -13.07 35.24
C GLN A 120 20.76 -13.30 33.86
N GLU A 121 21.56 -13.36 32.79
CA GLU A 121 21.12 -13.67 31.42
C GLU A 121 20.60 -15.12 31.30
N LYS A 122 21.27 -16.09 31.93
CA LYS A 122 20.81 -17.49 31.99
C LYS A 122 19.53 -17.66 32.80
N SER A 123 19.30 -16.84 33.82
CA SER A 123 18.07 -16.85 34.62
C SER A 123 16.87 -16.36 33.82
N LEU A 124 17.04 -15.28 33.05
CA LEU A 124 15.99 -14.71 32.19
C LEU A 124 15.58 -15.65 31.04
N VAL A 125 16.54 -16.33 30.41
CA VAL A 125 16.27 -17.33 29.37
C VAL A 125 15.44 -18.50 29.92
N ARG A 126 15.69 -18.92 31.17
CA ARG A 126 14.93 -20.02 31.81
C ARG A 126 13.51 -19.61 32.24
N GLU A 127 13.28 -18.35 32.62
CA GLU A 127 11.93 -17.83 32.87
C GLU A 127 11.13 -17.69 31.57
N TYR A 128 11.78 -17.21 30.49
CA TYR A 128 11.15 -17.06 29.18
C TYR A 128 10.71 -18.40 28.58
N GLN A 129 11.54 -19.44 28.73
CA GLN A 129 11.21 -20.81 28.32
C GLN A 129 10.10 -21.46 29.18
N LYS A 130 9.88 -20.98 30.42
CA LYS A 130 8.80 -21.44 31.30
C LYS A 130 7.45 -20.75 31.03
N ALA A 131 7.46 -19.60 30.36
CA ALA A 131 6.26 -18.80 30.10
C ALA A 131 5.54 -19.18 28.79
N LEU A 132 6.12 -20.07 27.99
CA LEU A 132 5.52 -20.55 26.74
C LEU A 132 4.84 -21.90 26.96
N LEU A 133 3.50 -21.87 27.08
CA LEU A 133 2.48 -22.79 26.52
C LEU A 133 1.15 -22.67 27.34
N PRO A 134 -0.03 -23.01 26.78
CA PRO A 134 -0.60 -22.64 25.49
C PRO A 134 -2.05 -22.11 25.61
N SER A 135 -2.59 -21.67 24.46
CA SER A 135 -4.01 -21.56 24.10
C SER A 135 -4.55 -20.13 23.92
N THR A 136 -4.68 -19.75 22.65
CA THR A 136 -6.00 -19.51 22.08
C THR A 136 -5.94 -20.00 20.63
N LYS A 137 -6.65 -21.09 20.31
CA LYS A 137 -6.78 -21.55 18.93
C LYS A 137 -7.69 -20.58 18.19
N ILE A 138 -7.09 -19.72 17.37
CA ILE A 138 -7.78 -19.10 16.25
C ILE A 138 -7.69 -20.12 15.11
N TYR A 139 -8.82 -20.71 14.73
CA TYR A 139 -8.89 -21.51 13.50
C TYR A 139 -8.99 -20.54 12.31
N LEU A 140 -7.87 -19.95 11.94
CA LEU A 140 -7.59 -19.63 10.54
C LEU A 140 -7.12 -20.95 9.89
N THR A 141 -7.39 -21.11 8.59
CA THR A 141 -7.05 -22.27 7.74
C THR A 141 -5.94 -23.16 8.31
N SER A 142 -6.14 -24.49 8.35
CA SER A 142 -5.07 -25.43 8.73
C SER A 142 -3.77 -25.07 8.02
N ALA A 143 -2.61 -25.27 8.65
CA ALA A 143 -1.31 -24.93 8.06
C ALA A 143 -1.09 -25.55 6.67
N GLU A 144 -1.80 -26.63 6.36
CA GLU A 144 -1.85 -27.32 5.06
C GLU A 144 -2.57 -26.52 3.95
N ASN A 145 -3.36 -25.50 4.31
CA ASN A 145 -4.15 -24.63 3.42
C ASN A 145 -3.73 -23.15 3.52
N ASP A 146 -2.66 -22.82 4.25
CA ASP A 146 -2.26 -21.43 4.49
C ASP A 146 -1.31 -20.93 3.40
N MET A 147 -1.87 -20.29 2.36
CA MET A 147 -1.17 -20.02 1.11
C MET A 147 -0.21 -18.84 1.14
N TYR A 148 -0.07 -18.10 2.23
CA TYR A 148 1.03 -17.15 2.46
C TYR A 148 1.77 -17.40 3.78
N SER A 149 1.50 -18.58 4.31
CA SER A 149 2.05 -19.27 5.45
C SER A 149 3.56 -19.50 5.43
N ILE A 150 4.43 -18.52 5.13
CA ILE A 150 5.85 -18.85 4.84
C ILE A 150 6.50 -19.38 6.12
N SER A 151 6.61 -20.71 6.20
CA SER A 151 7.36 -21.40 7.24
C SER A 151 8.82 -20.99 7.13
N SER A 152 9.32 -20.31 8.16
CA SER A 152 10.74 -20.01 8.31
C SER A 152 11.46 -21.33 8.60
N SER A 153 11.85 -22.03 7.52
CA SER A 153 12.38 -23.38 7.59
C SER A 153 13.72 -23.41 8.31
N LEU A 154 13.74 -23.84 9.58
CA LEU A 154 14.90 -24.42 10.30
C LEU A 154 14.60 -24.93 11.72
N HIS A 155 13.40 -24.70 12.27
CA HIS A 155 13.03 -25.16 13.62
C HIS A 155 11.76 -26.00 13.62
N ALA A 156 11.64 -26.91 14.59
CA ALA A 156 10.51 -27.83 14.75
C ALA A 156 9.17 -27.15 15.06
N GLU A 157 9.18 -25.82 15.25
CA GLU A 157 8.01 -24.97 15.37
C GLU A 157 7.96 -24.05 14.14
N THR A 158 6.83 -24.08 13.43
CA THR A 158 6.58 -23.24 12.25
C THR A 158 6.54 -21.76 12.69
N VAL A 159 7.66 -21.05 12.59
CA VAL A 159 7.71 -19.59 12.77
C VAL A 159 7.31 -18.95 11.45
N TYR A 160 6.27 -18.14 11.47
CA TYR A 160 5.82 -17.38 10.30
C TYR A 160 6.41 -15.98 10.30
N GLU A 161 6.76 -15.48 9.12
CA GLU A 161 7.29 -14.12 8.95
C GLU A 161 6.20 -13.06 9.23
N PRO A 162 6.55 -11.91 9.83
CA PRO A 162 5.59 -10.84 10.13
C PRO A 162 5.19 -10.02 8.90
N GLN A 163 5.80 -10.28 7.74
CA GLN A 163 5.49 -9.66 6.45
C GLN A 163 5.16 -10.70 5.38
N VAL A 164 4.36 -10.32 4.40
CA VAL A 164 4.16 -11.05 3.15
C VAL A 164 4.86 -10.29 2.03
N GLU A 165 5.67 -10.99 1.25
CA GLU A 165 6.44 -10.43 0.14
C GLU A 165 6.21 -11.23 -1.15
N HIS A 166 6.09 -10.54 -2.29
CA HIS A 166 5.92 -11.15 -3.61
C HIS A 166 6.73 -10.44 -4.69
N LEU A 167 7.49 -11.20 -5.48
CA LEU A 167 8.29 -10.70 -6.60
C LEU A 167 7.67 -11.11 -7.95
N GLY A 168 6.77 -10.28 -8.49
CA GLY A 168 6.07 -10.55 -9.76
C GLY A 168 6.60 -9.77 -10.98
N ALA A 169 6.55 -8.43 -10.91
CA ALA A 169 6.94 -7.51 -11.98
C ALA A 169 7.71 -6.30 -11.41
N PRO A 170 8.46 -5.54 -12.23
CA PRO A 170 9.24 -4.38 -11.78
C PRO A 170 8.42 -3.13 -11.42
N ILE A 171 7.16 -3.30 -11.02
CA ILE A 171 6.36 -2.29 -10.32
C ILE A 171 6.12 -2.83 -8.91
N LEU A 172 6.71 -2.17 -7.92
CA LEU A 172 6.61 -2.54 -6.51
C LEU A 172 5.56 -1.68 -5.80
N PHE A 173 4.60 -2.33 -5.14
CA PHE A 173 3.62 -1.70 -4.26
C PHE A 173 3.96 -1.99 -2.79
N THR A 174 3.98 -0.96 -1.94
CA THR A 174 4.18 -1.13 -0.50
C THR A 174 3.09 -0.44 0.29
N ALA A 175 2.78 -0.98 1.47
CA ALA A 175 1.87 -0.37 2.43
C ALA A 175 2.37 -0.68 3.86
N CYS A 176 3.37 0.07 4.32
CA CYS A 176 3.99 -0.20 5.61
C CYS A 176 3.18 0.26 6.82
N HIS A 177 2.07 0.98 6.60
CA HIS A 177 1.18 1.47 7.65
C HIS A 177 -0.18 0.77 7.65
N GLY A 178 -0.33 -0.36 6.95
CA GLY A 178 -1.49 -1.24 7.14
C GLY A 178 -1.59 -1.87 8.54
N HIS A 179 -0.53 -1.72 9.34
CA HIS A 179 -0.43 -2.11 10.75
C HIS A 179 0.11 -0.94 11.59
N GLN A 180 -0.09 -1.00 12.91
CA GLN A 180 0.52 -0.05 13.85
C GLN A 180 2.03 -0.30 13.94
N VAL A 181 2.85 0.73 13.80
CA VAL A 181 4.31 0.60 13.81
C VAL A 181 4.97 1.63 14.71
N TYR A 182 6.23 1.42 15.08
CA TYR A 182 6.93 2.22 16.09
C TYR A 182 8.06 3.04 15.47
N ARG A 183 8.01 4.36 15.62
CA ARG A 183 9.06 5.26 15.13
C ARG A 183 10.29 5.22 16.04
N GLY A 184 11.46 5.01 15.46
CA GLY A 184 12.73 4.96 16.18
C GLY A 184 13.04 3.62 16.87
N GLY A 185 12.10 2.66 16.86
CA GLY A 185 12.26 1.35 17.49
C GLY A 185 12.49 1.44 19.01
N LYS A 186 13.00 0.34 19.58
CA LYS A 186 13.25 0.19 21.04
C LYS A 186 14.22 1.21 21.66
N LEU A 187 14.92 1.98 20.84
CA LEU A 187 16.04 2.85 21.27
C LEU A 187 15.64 4.32 21.44
N SER A 188 14.37 4.66 21.20
CA SER A 188 13.86 6.03 21.27
C SER A 188 13.08 6.25 22.56
N ASP A 189 13.60 7.09 23.47
CA ASP A 189 12.91 7.49 24.73
C ASP A 189 11.55 8.17 24.47
N ASP A 190 11.31 8.67 23.26
CA ASP A 190 10.02 9.17 22.78
C ASP A 190 9.40 8.16 21.80
N GLU A 191 8.84 7.06 22.30
CA GLU A 191 8.10 6.09 21.48
C GLU A 191 6.90 6.77 20.82
N LYS A 192 7.06 7.16 19.55
CA LYS A 192 5.97 7.71 18.75
C LYS A 192 5.35 6.58 17.95
N VAL A 193 4.25 6.05 18.48
CA VAL A 193 3.38 5.11 17.78
C VAL A 193 2.86 5.76 16.51
N HIS A 194 3.05 5.10 15.37
CA HIS A 194 2.38 5.42 14.13
C HIS A 194 1.15 4.52 14.00
N LEU A 195 -0.03 5.15 14.06
CA LEU A 195 -1.30 4.46 13.97
C LEU A 195 -1.48 3.79 12.60
N LYS A 196 -2.21 2.67 12.62
CA LYS A 196 -2.66 1.96 11.43
C LYS A 196 -3.46 2.89 10.49
N GLU A 197 -3.14 2.77 9.21
CA GLU A 197 -3.81 3.40 8.08
C GLU A 197 -4.66 2.35 7.34
N SER A 198 -5.92 2.16 7.75
CA SER A 198 -6.83 1.16 7.18
C SER A 198 -6.90 1.16 5.64
N LEU A 199 -7.10 -0.02 5.04
CA LEU A 199 -7.24 -0.24 3.59
C LEU A 199 -5.96 -0.02 2.75
N THR A 200 -4.83 0.41 3.33
CA THR A 200 -3.60 0.63 2.55
C THR A 200 -3.00 -0.67 2.02
N SER A 201 -2.94 -1.73 2.85
CA SER A 201 -2.50 -3.07 2.43
C SER A 201 -3.40 -3.65 1.35
N GLU A 202 -4.72 -3.55 1.53
CA GLU A 202 -5.74 -3.98 0.57
C GLU A 202 -5.54 -3.30 -0.78
N ILE A 203 -5.35 -1.98 -0.78
CA ILE A 203 -5.11 -1.21 -2.01
C ILE A 203 -3.79 -1.63 -2.68
N ALA A 204 -2.71 -1.82 -1.92
CA ALA A 204 -1.44 -2.28 -2.48
C ALA A 204 -1.56 -3.65 -3.16
N LEU A 205 -2.24 -4.60 -2.53
CA LEU A 205 -2.50 -5.93 -3.08
C LEU A 205 -3.40 -5.87 -4.32
N LEU A 206 -4.49 -5.11 -4.24
CA LEU A 206 -5.43 -4.92 -5.33
C LEU A 206 -4.77 -4.26 -6.55
N LEU A 207 -3.92 -3.25 -6.34
CA LEU A 207 -3.14 -2.63 -7.42
C LEU A 207 -2.15 -3.63 -8.02
N ALA A 208 -1.41 -4.38 -7.19
CA ALA A 208 -0.48 -5.41 -7.66
C ALA A 208 -1.19 -6.47 -8.53
N ALA A 209 -2.40 -6.89 -8.15
CA ALA A 209 -3.21 -7.78 -8.96
C ALA A 209 -3.71 -7.11 -10.26
N LYS A 210 -4.20 -5.86 -10.20
CA LYS A 210 -4.78 -5.17 -11.35
C LYS A 210 -3.77 -4.85 -12.46
N VAL A 211 -2.50 -4.58 -12.13
CA VAL A 211 -1.48 -4.34 -13.16
C VAL A 211 -1.19 -5.57 -14.02
N ARG A 212 -1.54 -6.78 -13.55
CA ARG A 212 -1.39 -8.05 -14.30
C ARG A 212 -2.07 -8.00 -15.67
N ASN A 213 -3.28 -7.46 -15.72
CA ASN A 213 -4.05 -7.32 -16.96
C ASN A 213 -3.38 -6.38 -17.96
N MET A 214 -2.54 -5.48 -17.47
CA MET A 214 -1.91 -4.42 -18.25
C MET A 214 -0.46 -4.75 -18.60
N LEU A 215 0.15 -5.71 -17.91
CA LEU A 215 1.54 -6.15 -18.10
C LEU A 215 1.65 -7.56 -18.71
N HIS A 216 0.67 -7.97 -19.53
CA HIS A 216 0.64 -9.28 -20.19
C HIS A 216 0.79 -10.46 -19.22
N SER A 217 -0.06 -10.48 -18.19
CA SER A 217 -0.12 -11.54 -17.17
C SER A 217 0.97 -11.51 -16.11
N LEU A 218 1.76 -10.43 -16.03
CA LEU A 218 2.74 -10.19 -14.97
C LEU A 218 2.15 -9.33 -13.85
N GLU A 219 1.90 -9.92 -12.69
CA GLU A 219 1.43 -9.19 -11.50
C GLU A 219 2.50 -8.29 -10.89
N GLY A 220 2.09 -7.22 -10.22
CA GLY A 220 2.99 -6.32 -9.51
C GLY A 220 3.71 -7.01 -8.34
N SER A 221 4.93 -6.56 -8.05
CA SER A 221 5.60 -6.90 -6.80
C SER A 221 4.92 -6.20 -5.62
N PHE A 222 4.92 -6.83 -4.44
CA PHE A 222 4.46 -6.16 -3.22
C PHE A 222 5.19 -6.60 -1.96
N VAL A 223 5.18 -5.74 -0.94
CA VAL A 223 5.44 -6.11 0.45
C VAL A 223 4.47 -5.39 1.38
N VAL A 224 3.82 -6.15 2.24
CA VAL A 224 2.85 -5.68 3.25
C VAL A 224 3.06 -6.46 4.54
N TRP A 225 2.57 -5.93 5.66
CA TRP A 225 2.55 -6.69 6.92
C TRP A 225 1.62 -7.90 6.83
N ASN A 226 2.04 -9.02 7.41
CA ASN A 226 1.26 -10.23 7.54
C ASN A 226 0.36 -10.10 8.77
N MET A 227 -0.89 -9.72 8.56
CA MET A 227 -1.82 -9.44 9.65
C MET A 227 -2.21 -10.68 10.48
N LYS A 228 -1.88 -11.91 10.03
CA LYS A 228 -2.08 -13.13 10.83
C LYS A 228 -1.01 -13.33 11.89
N THR A 229 0.21 -12.93 11.58
CA THR A 229 1.42 -13.34 12.32
C THR A 229 2.04 -12.16 13.04
N ILE A 230 1.79 -10.94 12.55
CA ILE A 230 2.23 -9.71 13.18
C ILE A 230 1.52 -9.48 14.52
N GLN A 231 2.31 -9.12 15.54
CA GLN A 231 1.83 -8.81 16.88
C GLN A 231 1.69 -7.29 17.04
N GLU A 232 0.51 -6.81 17.45
CA GLU A 232 0.17 -5.37 17.55
C GLU A 232 1.10 -4.60 18.51
N GLU A 233 1.52 -5.24 19.60
CA GLU A 233 2.34 -4.64 20.64
C GLU A 233 3.85 -4.93 20.49
N ASP A 234 4.27 -5.60 19.41
CA ASP A 234 5.70 -5.86 19.23
C ASP A 234 6.42 -4.62 18.69
N ILE A 235 7.10 -3.95 19.62
CA ILE A 235 7.95 -2.77 19.38
C ILE A 235 9.16 -3.05 18.47
N SER A 236 9.43 -4.32 18.13
CA SER A 236 10.40 -4.67 17.08
C SER A 236 9.91 -4.31 15.67
N HIS A 237 8.61 -4.11 15.48
CA HIS A 237 8.02 -3.64 14.22
C HIS A 237 8.26 -2.14 14.01
N MET A 238 9.51 -1.81 13.67
CA MET A 238 9.91 -0.45 13.35
C MET A 238 9.15 0.09 12.13
N ASP A 239 8.76 1.36 12.18
CA ASP A 239 8.14 2.07 11.08
C ASP A 239 9.10 2.15 9.88
N PRO A 240 8.84 1.43 8.76
CA PRO A 240 9.71 1.45 7.58
C PRO A 240 9.82 2.83 6.93
N ASN A 241 8.89 3.73 7.26
CA ASN A 241 8.83 5.11 6.78
C ASN A 241 9.43 6.12 7.78
N TYR A 242 10.14 5.63 8.79
CA TYR A 242 10.85 6.41 9.79
C TYR A 242 12.15 5.70 10.24
N LEU A 243 13.05 5.42 9.29
CA LEU A 243 14.30 4.72 9.58
C LEU A 243 15.53 5.60 9.39
N LEU A 244 16.47 5.52 10.34
CA LEU A 244 17.84 5.99 10.14
C LEU A 244 18.66 4.96 9.35
N PRO A 245 19.73 5.36 8.65
CA PRO A 245 20.50 4.45 7.79
C PRO A 245 21.02 3.18 8.48
N HIS A 246 21.39 3.26 9.76
CA HIS A 246 21.87 2.09 10.51
C HIS A 246 20.75 1.08 10.84
N GLN A 247 19.47 1.47 10.73
CA GLN A 247 18.30 0.62 11.00
C GLN A 247 17.81 -0.13 9.75
N TYR A 248 18.37 0.16 8.57
CA TYR A 248 17.91 -0.43 7.31
C TYR A 248 18.07 -1.95 7.25
N CYS A 249 19.13 -2.48 7.82
CA CYS A 249 19.37 -3.93 7.83
C CYS A 249 18.39 -4.71 8.71
N GLU A 250 17.66 -4.02 9.59
CA GLU A 250 16.67 -4.61 10.50
C GLU A 250 15.25 -4.54 9.92
N SER A 251 15.02 -3.73 8.87
CA SER A 251 13.70 -3.56 8.30
C SER A 251 13.42 -4.59 7.20
N PRO A 252 12.42 -5.48 7.35
CA PRO A 252 12.08 -6.44 6.30
C PRO A 252 11.66 -5.75 4.98
N PHE A 253 11.05 -4.57 5.07
CA PHE A 253 10.69 -3.76 3.90
C PHE A 253 11.93 -3.26 3.15
N HIS A 254 12.92 -2.73 3.86
CA HIS A 254 14.17 -2.29 3.22
C HIS A 254 14.94 -3.47 2.61
N LEU A 255 15.03 -4.59 3.33
CA LEU A 255 15.63 -5.82 2.81
C LEU A 255 14.92 -6.29 1.53
N PHE A 256 13.59 -6.15 1.47
CA PHE A 256 12.83 -6.43 0.26
C PHE A 256 13.15 -5.49 -0.91
N LEU A 257 13.40 -4.20 -0.67
CA LEU A 257 13.87 -3.28 -1.72
C LEU A 257 15.16 -3.78 -2.38
N HIS A 258 16.10 -4.35 -1.61
CA HIS A 258 17.31 -4.95 -2.17
C HIS A 258 17.02 -6.22 -2.97
N LYS A 259 16.14 -7.10 -2.48
CA LYS A 259 15.70 -8.30 -3.22
C LYS A 259 15.11 -7.90 -4.58
N PHE A 260 14.18 -6.93 -4.56
CA PHE A 260 13.54 -6.38 -5.74
C PHE A 260 14.56 -5.78 -6.73
N LYS A 261 15.45 -4.91 -6.25
CA LYS A 261 16.53 -4.32 -7.07
C LYS A 261 17.44 -5.37 -7.70
N ASN A 262 17.79 -6.40 -6.94
CA ASN A 262 18.70 -7.44 -7.41
C ASN A 262 18.06 -8.33 -8.48
N LEU A 263 16.77 -8.67 -8.31
CA LEU A 263 16.04 -9.47 -9.29
C LEU A 263 15.91 -8.72 -10.62
N TYR A 264 15.51 -7.44 -10.58
CA TYR A 264 15.27 -6.62 -11.78
C TYR A 264 16.46 -5.74 -12.15
N LYS A 265 17.69 -6.17 -11.82
CA LYS A 265 18.90 -5.40 -12.12
C LYS A 265 19.03 -5.17 -13.63
N GLY A 266 19.07 -3.90 -14.03
CA GLY A 266 19.16 -3.49 -15.44
C GLY A 266 17.80 -3.34 -16.15
N ILE A 267 16.71 -3.70 -15.47
CA ILE A 267 15.35 -3.45 -15.92
C ILE A 267 14.84 -2.17 -15.22
N PRO A 268 14.14 -1.27 -15.93
CA PRO A 268 13.51 -0.10 -15.30
C PRO A 268 12.59 -0.56 -14.18
N MET A 269 12.64 0.10 -13.02
CA MET A 269 11.81 -0.24 -11.86
C MET A 269 10.98 0.96 -11.43
N LEU A 270 9.82 0.73 -10.82
CA LEU A 270 9.02 1.78 -10.18
C LEU A 270 8.54 1.30 -8.81
N HIS A 271 8.70 2.12 -7.78
CA HIS A 271 8.14 1.90 -6.46
C HIS A 271 6.96 2.86 -6.20
N VAL A 272 5.83 2.32 -5.79
CA VAL A 272 4.62 3.07 -5.38
C VAL A 272 4.33 2.75 -3.92
N ASP A 273 4.57 3.72 -3.03
CA ASP A 273 4.37 3.61 -1.59
C ASP A 273 2.98 4.14 -1.21
N ILE A 274 2.10 3.27 -0.73
CA ILE A 274 0.69 3.54 -0.46
C ILE A 274 0.51 3.90 1.02
N HIS A 275 -0.02 5.09 1.24
CA HIS A 275 -0.33 5.64 2.56
C HIS A 275 -1.76 6.17 2.65
N GLY A 276 -2.17 6.39 3.88
CA GLY A 276 -3.46 6.87 4.27
C GLY A 276 -3.36 8.14 5.09
N LYS A 277 -4.07 9.18 4.66
CA LYS A 277 -4.25 10.39 5.46
C LYS A 277 -5.67 10.54 5.98
N VAL A 278 -5.82 11.43 6.95
CA VAL A 278 -7.11 11.85 7.49
C VAL A 278 -7.87 12.65 6.41
N ASN A 279 -9.19 12.48 6.35
CA ASN A 279 -10.04 13.26 5.46
C ASN A 279 -9.93 14.75 5.82
N ARG A 280 -9.58 15.58 4.83
CA ARG A 280 -9.63 17.04 4.98
C ARG A 280 -11.08 17.51 4.89
N ARG A 281 -11.37 18.68 5.49
CA ARG A 281 -12.74 19.24 5.51
C ARG A 281 -13.16 19.85 4.17
N ASP A 282 -12.19 20.19 3.34
CA ASP A 282 -12.33 21.08 2.19
C ASP A 282 -11.82 20.48 0.87
N ASN A 283 -11.31 19.25 0.87
CA ASN A 283 -10.95 18.52 -0.35
C ASN A 283 -10.83 17.02 -0.10
N ARG A 284 -10.83 16.25 -1.21
CA ARG A 284 -10.61 14.80 -1.25
C ARG A 284 -9.37 14.47 -2.09
N ASN A 285 -8.35 15.33 -2.04
CA ASN A 285 -7.19 15.19 -2.92
C ASN A 285 -6.31 14.02 -2.48
N ILE A 286 -5.83 13.22 -3.43
CA ILE A 286 -4.70 12.31 -3.21
C ILE A 286 -3.43 13.15 -3.30
N ASP A 287 -2.58 13.10 -2.28
CA ASP A 287 -1.29 13.79 -2.31
C ASP A 287 -0.25 12.89 -2.98
N VAL A 288 0.51 13.45 -3.92
CA VAL A 288 1.50 12.72 -4.72
C VAL A 288 2.91 13.25 -4.44
N GLY A 289 3.69 12.48 -3.68
CA GLY A 289 5.03 12.83 -3.23
C GLY A 289 6.13 12.28 -4.14
N PHE A 290 7.03 13.17 -4.59
CA PHE A 290 8.22 12.86 -5.38
C PHE A 290 9.49 13.51 -4.84
N ALA A 291 9.41 14.19 -3.69
CA ALA A 291 10.48 15.07 -3.22
C ALA A 291 11.84 14.36 -3.06
N PRO A 292 11.94 13.11 -2.54
CA PRO A 292 13.24 12.43 -2.47
C PRO A 292 13.96 12.33 -3.81
N MET A 293 13.23 12.04 -4.90
CA MET A 293 13.83 11.98 -6.24
C MET A 293 14.32 13.35 -6.69
N MET A 294 13.54 14.40 -6.43
CA MET A 294 13.88 15.77 -6.83
C MET A 294 15.14 16.28 -6.12
N GLU A 295 15.36 15.84 -4.88
CA GLU A 295 16.51 16.26 -4.07
C GLU A 295 17.78 15.45 -4.35
N TYR A 296 17.68 14.12 -4.48
CA TYR A 296 18.86 13.25 -4.54
C TYR A 296 19.34 12.89 -5.94
N TRP A 297 18.51 13.00 -6.97
CA TRP A 297 18.93 12.65 -8.31
C TRP A 297 19.61 13.82 -8.99
N SER A 298 20.83 13.59 -9.47
CA SER A 298 21.61 14.59 -10.22
C SER A 298 20.88 15.13 -11.44
N ASN A 299 20.01 14.31 -12.05
CA ASN A 299 19.15 14.70 -13.15
C ASN A 299 17.71 14.94 -12.67
N SER A 300 17.46 16.15 -12.15
CA SER A 300 16.13 16.57 -11.73
C SER A 300 15.11 16.65 -12.88
N ILE A 301 15.55 16.65 -14.14
CA ILE A 301 14.65 16.63 -15.31
C ILE A 301 13.90 15.30 -15.38
N HIS A 302 14.56 14.17 -15.15
CA HIS A 302 13.90 12.87 -15.15
C HIS A 302 12.85 12.76 -14.04
N ALA A 303 13.19 13.23 -12.83
CA ALA A 303 12.26 13.26 -11.72
C ALA A 303 11.05 14.16 -11.99
N LYS A 304 11.28 15.35 -12.58
CA LYS A 304 10.20 16.26 -12.98
C LYS A 304 9.30 15.68 -14.07
N LEU A 305 9.88 15.08 -15.11
CA LEU A 305 9.13 14.44 -16.18
C LEU A 305 8.25 13.30 -15.65
N LEU A 306 8.80 12.48 -14.76
CA LEU A 306 8.04 11.41 -14.10
C LEU A 306 6.89 11.98 -13.27
N LYS A 307 7.16 12.98 -12.42
CA LYS A 307 6.15 13.65 -11.60
C LYS A 307 5.02 14.22 -12.45
N ASP A 308 5.34 14.95 -13.51
CA ASP A 308 4.35 15.62 -14.36
C ASP A 308 3.48 14.59 -15.10
N ASP A 309 4.07 13.55 -15.68
CA ASP A 309 3.32 12.49 -16.37
C ASP A 309 2.45 11.68 -15.40
N PHE A 310 3.01 11.29 -14.25
CA PHE A 310 2.31 10.52 -13.23
C PHE A 310 1.10 11.30 -12.68
N CYS A 311 1.30 12.55 -12.27
CA CYS A 311 0.22 13.41 -11.80
C CYS A 311 -0.84 13.67 -12.87
N LYS A 312 -0.45 13.85 -14.14
CA LYS A 312 -1.39 14.02 -15.25
C LYS A 312 -2.26 12.77 -15.43
N ARG A 313 -1.66 11.58 -15.43
CA ARG A 313 -2.40 10.31 -15.58
C ARG A 313 -3.34 10.06 -14.42
N LEU A 314 -2.88 10.28 -13.19
CA LEU A 314 -3.75 10.18 -12.02
C LEU A 314 -4.89 11.20 -12.07
N THR A 315 -4.63 12.44 -12.50
CA THR A 315 -5.68 13.46 -12.66
C THR A 315 -6.77 12.98 -13.61
N ASN A 316 -6.38 12.36 -14.73
CA ASN A 316 -7.33 11.80 -15.69
C ASN A 316 -8.10 10.62 -15.09
N ALA A 317 -7.43 9.72 -14.36
CA ALA A 317 -8.06 8.57 -13.72
C ALA A 317 -9.09 9.00 -12.65
N VAL A 318 -8.74 9.94 -11.76
CA VAL A 318 -9.68 10.43 -10.73
C VAL A 318 -10.83 11.25 -11.31
N ALA A 319 -10.65 11.89 -12.47
CA ALA A 319 -11.73 12.62 -13.15
C ALA A 319 -12.87 11.70 -13.64
N LEU A 320 -12.58 10.40 -13.85
CA LEU A 320 -13.59 9.39 -14.19
C LEU A 320 -14.43 8.97 -12.99
N CYS A 321 -13.94 9.22 -11.77
CA CYS A 321 -14.71 9.02 -10.55
C CYS A 321 -15.73 10.17 -10.39
N THR A 322 -16.99 9.90 -10.73
CA THR A 322 -18.06 10.91 -10.69
C THR A 322 -18.59 11.20 -9.29
N ARG A 323 -18.30 10.33 -8.31
CA ARG A 323 -18.78 10.47 -6.93
C ARG A 323 -18.16 11.68 -6.25
N SER A 324 -19.01 12.51 -5.66
CA SER A 324 -18.63 13.60 -4.77
C SER A 324 -19.11 13.32 -3.34
N ILE A 325 -18.31 13.70 -2.34
CA ILE A 325 -18.71 13.67 -0.93
C ILE A 325 -18.63 15.10 -0.41
N ASN A 326 -19.70 15.58 0.22
CA ASN A 326 -19.84 16.97 0.68
C ASN A 326 -19.56 18.02 -0.42
N GLY A 327 -19.91 17.70 -1.67
CA GLY A 327 -19.66 18.58 -2.83
C GLY A 327 -18.24 18.53 -3.39
N PHE A 328 -17.31 17.82 -2.76
CA PHE A 328 -15.93 17.69 -3.22
C PHE A 328 -15.75 16.44 -4.09
N LYS A 329 -15.16 16.63 -5.27
CA LYS A 329 -14.66 15.54 -6.13
C LYS A 329 -13.24 15.15 -5.70
N ILE A 330 -12.83 13.95 -6.09
CA ILE A 330 -11.45 13.50 -5.91
C ILE A 330 -10.55 14.32 -6.83
N GLY A 331 -9.45 14.82 -6.28
CA GLY A 331 -8.42 15.57 -7.01
C GLY A 331 -7.03 15.03 -6.74
N ILE A 332 -6.03 15.66 -7.35
CA ILE A 332 -4.61 15.36 -7.15
C ILE A 332 -3.91 16.60 -6.61
N GLU A 333 -3.25 16.48 -5.47
CA GLU A 333 -2.33 17.48 -4.94
C GLU A 333 -0.91 17.12 -5.39
N LYS A 334 -0.30 18.00 -6.20
CA LYS A 334 1.00 17.76 -6.84
C LYS A 334 2.15 18.30 -6.01
N GLU A 335 1.87 19.23 -5.10
CA GLU A 335 2.86 19.83 -4.19
C GLU A 335 2.44 19.64 -2.73
N PRO A 336 2.24 18.40 -2.28
CA PRO A 336 1.78 18.18 -0.92
C PRO A 336 2.87 18.49 0.10
N GLN A 337 2.46 18.82 1.32
CA GLN A 337 3.38 18.93 2.45
C GLN A 337 4.02 17.57 2.80
N GLN A 338 3.24 16.49 2.72
CA GLN A 338 3.71 15.12 2.86
C GLN A 338 4.14 14.60 1.48
N ASN A 339 5.35 14.95 1.06
CA ASN A 339 5.88 14.65 -0.27
C ASN A 339 6.94 13.53 -0.28
N GLY A 340 7.07 12.80 0.84
CA GLY A 340 8.05 11.74 1.05
C GLY A 340 9.42 12.22 1.53
N TRP A 341 9.70 13.53 1.56
CA TRP A 341 10.97 14.08 2.03
C TRP A 341 10.83 14.69 3.43
N ARG A 342 11.76 14.35 4.34
CA ARG A 342 11.77 14.86 5.74
C ARG A 342 12.96 15.75 6.06
N GLY A 343 13.91 15.93 5.13
CA GLY A 343 15.13 16.72 5.31
C GLY A 343 16.41 15.88 5.40
N GLU A 344 17.56 16.53 5.24
CA GLU A 344 18.89 15.92 5.02
C GLU A 344 19.38 15.02 6.16
N ASN A 345 18.96 15.29 7.39
CA ASN A 345 19.34 14.54 8.59
C ASN A 345 18.13 13.95 9.32
N ALA A 346 17.03 13.75 8.59
CA ALA A 346 15.82 13.16 9.14
C ALA A 346 15.77 11.65 8.86
N PRO A 347 15.01 10.89 9.68
CA PRO A 347 14.63 9.53 9.33
C PRO A 347 13.99 9.49 7.94
N GLN A 348 14.27 8.43 7.19
CA GLN A 348 13.89 8.32 5.79
C GLN A 348 12.61 7.51 5.63
N THR A 349 11.76 7.99 4.72
CA THR A 349 10.60 7.25 4.21
C THR A 349 11.04 6.05 3.40
N LEU A 350 10.15 5.07 3.18
CA LEU A 350 10.49 3.91 2.37
C LEU A 350 10.66 4.31 0.90
N SER A 351 9.84 5.24 0.40
CA SER A 351 10.02 5.88 -0.90
C SER A 351 11.40 6.57 -1.04
N HIS A 352 11.88 7.28 -0.01
CA HIS A 352 13.22 7.85 -0.03
C HIS A 352 14.32 6.76 -0.06
N GLN A 353 14.17 5.69 0.73
CA GLN A 353 15.11 4.57 0.69
C GLN A 353 15.21 3.93 -0.70
N SER A 354 14.09 3.76 -1.41
CA SER A 354 14.07 3.31 -2.82
C SER A 354 14.85 4.24 -3.75
N VAL A 355 14.69 5.56 -3.59
CA VAL A 355 15.42 6.56 -4.37
C VAL A 355 16.92 6.48 -4.15
N LEU A 356 17.38 6.26 -2.91
CA LEU A 356 18.80 6.05 -2.62
C LEU A 356 19.34 4.76 -3.23
N LEU A 357 18.48 3.76 -3.44
CA LEU A 357 18.81 2.55 -4.18
C LEU A 357 18.75 2.74 -5.70
N GLY A 358 18.45 3.93 -6.21
CA GLY A 358 18.33 4.23 -7.64
C GLY A 358 17.04 3.71 -8.27
N ILE A 359 16.01 3.46 -7.46
CA ILE A 359 14.67 3.08 -7.91
C ILE A 359 13.80 4.35 -7.89
N PRO A 360 13.21 4.79 -9.01
CA PRO A 360 12.22 5.85 -8.99
C PRO A 360 11.05 5.46 -8.08
N ALA A 361 10.65 6.36 -7.19
CA ALA A 361 9.61 6.09 -6.20
C ALA A 361 8.63 7.25 -6.08
N VAL A 362 7.37 6.90 -5.85
CA VAL A 362 6.28 7.85 -5.58
C VAL A 362 5.55 7.45 -4.29
N GLN A 363 5.24 8.44 -3.46
CA GLN A 363 4.42 8.27 -2.26
C GLN A 363 3.01 8.77 -2.53
N LEU A 364 1.99 7.98 -2.20
CA LEU A 364 0.58 8.36 -2.32
C LEU A 364 -0.06 8.46 -0.94
N GLU A 365 -0.47 9.65 -0.51
CA GLU A 365 -1.26 9.81 0.72
C GLU A 365 -2.75 9.92 0.35
N ILE A 366 -3.53 8.90 0.68
CA ILE A 366 -4.91 8.74 0.21
C ILE A 366 -5.88 9.02 1.36
N PRO A 367 -6.82 9.99 1.23
CA PRO A 367 -7.90 10.18 2.20
C PRO A 367 -8.66 8.88 2.48
N TYR A 368 -9.12 8.67 3.72
CA TYR A 368 -9.86 7.46 4.12
C TYR A 368 -11.10 7.17 3.26
N ASP A 369 -11.88 8.19 2.92
CA ASP A 369 -13.06 8.02 2.07
C ASP A 369 -12.71 7.63 0.62
N VAL A 370 -11.59 8.15 0.10
CA VAL A 370 -11.04 7.76 -1.21
C VAL A 370 -10.47 6.33 -1.15
N ARG A 371 -9.84 5.93 -0.05
CA ARG A 371 -9.38 4.54 0.14
C ARG A 371 -10.54 3.54 0.10
N LYS A 372 -11.64 3.84 0.78
CA LYS A 372 -12.88 3.04 0.68
C LYS A 372 -13.35 2.93 -0.76
N GLU A 373 -13.40 4.06 -1.45
CA GLU A 373 -13.85 4.09 -2.84
C GLU A 373 -12.94 3.27 -3.76
N LEU A 374 -11.61 3.25 -3.56
CA LEU A 374 -10.70 2.39 -4.31
C LEU A 374 -10.94 0.89 -4.07
N VAL A 375 -11.28 0.50 -2.85
CA VAL A 375 -11.56 -0.91 -2.53
C VAL A 375 -12.94 -1.33 -3.03
N GLU A 376 -13.94 -0.45 -2.95
CA GLU A 376 -15.34 -0.76 -3.30
C GLU A 376 -15.65 -0.58 -4.79
N ASN A 377 -14.91 0.27 -5.50
CA ASN A 377 -15.15 0.61 -6.91
C ASN A 377 -14.03 0.07 -7.79
N GLU A 378 -14.24 -1.14 -8.31
CA GLU A 378 -13.29 -1.85 -9.17
C GLU A 378 -12.87 -1.04 -10.41
N ALA A 379 -13.81 -0.34 -11.05
CA ALA A 379 -13.51 0.47 -12.23
C ALA A 379 -12.61 1.67 -11.89
N PHE A 380 -12.82 2.29 -10.73
CA PHE A 380 -11.95 3.37 -10.26
C PHE A 380 -10.54 2.87 -9.95
N LEU A 381 -10.42 1.74 -9.25
CA LEU A 381 -9.14 1.09 -8.98
C LEU A 381 -8.41 0.72 -10.28
N GLU A 382 -9.12 0.20 -11.27
CA GLU A 382 -8.56 -0.15 -12.57
C GLU A 382 -7.97 1.07 -13.31
N GLU A 383 -8.66 2.21 -13.28
CA GLU A 383 -8.14 3.44 -13.88
C GLU A 383 -6.90 3.98 -13.14
N ILE A 384 -6.80 3.80 -11.82
CA ILE A 384 -5.56 4.10 -11.08
C ILE A 384 -4.43 3.14 -11.47
N ALA A 385 -4.68 1.83 -11.51
CA ALA A 385 -3.69 0.83 -11.92
C ALA A 385 -3.17 1.09 -13.35
N LYS A 386 -4.07 1.51 -14.24
CA LYS A 386 -3.74 1.91 -15.62
C LYS A 386 -2.90 3.17 -15.67
N ALA A 387 -3.23 4.19 -14.88
CA ALA A 387 -2.42 5.40 -14.78
C ALA A 387 -0.97 5.08 -14.34
N ILE A 388 -0.80 4.23 -13.34
CA ILE A 388 0.51 3.79 -12.84
C ILE A 388 1.26 2.98 -13.91
N THR A 389 0.61 1.97 -14.49
CA THR A 389 1.21 1.08 -15.48
C THR A 389 1.65 1.83 -16.73
N GLU A 390 0.83 2.75 -17.22
CA GLU A 390 1.18 3.54 -18.41
C GLU A 390 2.31 4.54 -18.12
N CYS A 391 2.36 5.10 -16.91
CA CYS A 391 3.49 5.93 -16.49
C CYS A 391 4.80 5.12 -16.49
N TYR A 392 4.75 3.88 -15.99
CA TYR A 392 5.88 2.96 -16.02
C TYR A 392 6.33 2.64 -17.47
N LYS A 393 5.41 2.20 -18.32
CA LYS A 393 5.71 1.80 -19.71
C LYS A 393 6.27 2.93 -20.56
N ILE A 394 5.79 4.16 -20.34
CA ILE A 394 6.11 5.31 -21.21
C ILE A 394 7.25 6.14 -20.63
N THR A 395 7.14 6.54 -19.36
CA THR A 395 8.04 7.52 -18.78
C THR A 395 9.19 6.84 -18.05
N VAL A 396 8.91 5.87 -17.17
CA VAL A 396 9.97 5.15 -16.45
C VAL A 396 10.86 4.39 -17.41
N CYS A 397 10.32 3.56 -18.33
CA CYS A 397 11.16 2.84 -19.30
C CYS A 397 12.06 3.78 -20.12
N LYS A 398 11.52 4.93 -20.55
CA LYS A 398 12.26 5.93 -21.31
C LYS A 398 13.40 6.58 -20.52
N MET A 399 13.25 6.75 -19.19
CA MET A 399 14.34 7.27 -18.34
C MET A 399 15.58 6.36 -18.32
N TYR A 400 15.43 5.10 -18.72
CA TYR A 400 16.50 4.10 -18.86
C TYR A 400 16.83 3.80 -20.33
N ASP A 401 16.41 4.66 -21.27
CA ASP A 401 16.61 4.48 -22.71
C ASP A 401 16.06 3.16 -23.27
N MET A 402 14.97 2.68 -22.66
CA MET A 402 14.27 1.45 -23.06
C MET A 402 12.84 1.75 -23.51
N ASN A 403 12.37 1.02 -24.52
CA ASN A 403 10.94 0.93 -24.77
C ASN A 403 10.30 -0.23 -23.99
N TRP A 404 8.97 -0.23 -23.91
CA TRP A 404 8.22 -1.26 -23.19
C TRP A 404 8.50 -2.66 -23.72
N GLN A 405 8.64 -2.86 -25.03
CA GLN A 405 8.86 -4.17 -25.62
C GLN A 405 10.21 -4.78 -25.18
N GLN A 406 11.27 -3.97 -25.16
CA GLN A 406 12.59 -4.37 -24.65
C GLN A 406 12.52 -4.72 -23.17
N CYS A 407 11.87 -3.87 -22.37
CA CYS A 407 11.67 -4.08 -20.95
C CYS A 407 10.89 -5.37 -20.67
N HIS A 408 9.74 -5.54 -21.33
CA HIS A 408 8.90 -6.73 -21.23
C HIS A 408 9.67 -8.01 -21.56
N GLN A 409 10.45 -8.02 -22.65
CA GLN A 409 11.26 -9.19 -23.00
C GLN A 409 12.28 -9.54 -21.91
N GLN A 410 12.92 -8.54 -21.29
CA GLN A 410 13.85 -8.77 -20.18
C GLN A 410 13.14 -9.31 -18.94
N ILE A 411 11.95 -8.78 -18.61
CA ILE A 411 11.15 -9.28 -17.47
C ILE A 411 10.78 -10.75 -17.68
N VAL A 412 10.27 -11.10 -18.87
CA VAL A 412 9.91 -12.49 -19.20
C VAL A 412 11.13 -13.41 -19.09
N ASN A 413 12.30 -12.96 -19.55
CA ASN A 413 13.54 -13.74 -19.44
C ASN A 413 13.93 -13.97 -17.97
N VAL A 414 13.92 -12.92 -17.15
CA VAL A 414 14.24 -12.98 -15.71
C VAL A 414 13.28 -13.93 -14.99
N ASN A 415 11.98 -13.81 -15.23
CA ASN A 415 10.97 -14.67 -14.58
C ASN A 415 11.13 -16.13 -15.04
N THR A 416 11.35 -16.37 -16.34
CA THR A 416 11.61 -17.72 -16.86
C THR A 416 12.87 -18.34 -16.25
N GLU A 417 13.94 -17.56 -16.07
CA GLU A 417 15.17 -18.03 -15.42
C GLU A 417 14.96 -18.29 -13.92
N ASN A 418 14.18 -17.43 -13.25
CA ASN A 418 13.85 -17.60 -11.85
C ASN A 418 12.99 -18.85 -11.64
N ASP A 419 11.97 -19.07 -12.45
CA ASP A 419 11.12 -20.28 -12.43
C ASP A 419 11.96 -21.54 -12.61
N LYS A 420 12.92 -21.54 -13.54
CA LYS A 420 13.86 -22.65 -13.72
C LYS A 420 14.73 -22.91 -12.50
N LYS A 421 15.11 -21.87 -11.75
CA LYS A 421 15.87 -22.01 -10.49
C LYS A 421 14.97 -22.48 -9.36
N THR A 422 13.78 -21.92 -9.23
CA THR A 422 12.79 -22.24 -8.19
C THR A 422 12.29 -23.68 -8.34
N LEU A 423 11.97 -24.14 -9.56
CA LEU A 423 11.63 -25.53 -9.87
C LEU A 423 12.75 -26.51 -9.47
N ARG A 424 14.02 -26.05 -9.42
CA ARG A 424 15.15 -26.86 -8.95
C ARG A 424 15.34 -26.84 -7.43
N LEU A 425 14.83 -25.83 -6.74
CA LEU A 425 15.14 -25.54 -5.33
C LEU A 425 13.97 -25.78 -4.37
N THR A 426 12.71 -25.68 -4.81
CA THR A 426 11.55 -25.70 -3.91
C THR A 426 10.30 -26.28 -4.56
N SER A 427 9.78 -27.38 -4.03
CA SER A 427 8.36 -27.77 -4.16
C SER A 427 7.46 -27.03 -3.15
N THR A 428 7.93 -25.92 -2.55
CA THR A 428 7.36 -25.36 -1.31
C THR A 428 7.29 -23.83 -1.22
N LYS A 429 7.62 -23.07 -2.28
CA LYS A 429 7.38 -21.61 -2.30
C LYS A 429 6.30 -21.28 -3.33
N HIS A 430 5.46 -20.28 -3.02
CA HIS A 430 4.26 -19.88 -3.75
C HIS A 430 4.47 -19.95 -5.26
N HIS A 431 3.91 -20.99 -5.88
CA HIS A 431 3.91 -21.11 -7.33
C HIS A 431 3.06 -19.96 -7.89
N HIS A 432 3.43 -19.39 -9.04
CA HIS A 432 2.67 -18.28 -9.64
C HIS A 432 1.19 -18.65 -9.88
N ASP A 433 0.88 -19.94 -10.01
CA ASP A 433 -0.49 -20.47 -10.17
C ASP A 433 -1.40 -20.23 -8.95
N HIS A 434 -0.81 -19.89 -7.81
CA HIS A 434 -1.48 -19.74 -6.52
C HIS A 434 -1.58 -18.29 -6.04
N VAL A 435 -1.06 -17.34 -6.82
CA VAL A 435 -1.01 -15.92 -6.43
C VAL A 435 -2.41 -15.32 -6.32
N ASP A 436 -3.34 -15.70 -7.21
CA ASP A 436 -4.72 -15.22 -7.15
C ASP A 436 -5.44 -15.72 -5.88
N ASP A 437 -5.25 -17.00 -5.53
CA ASP A 437 -5.79 -17.57 -4.29
C ASP A 437 -5.19 -16.89 -3.06
N MET A 438 -3.88 -16.63 -3.08
CA MET A 438 -3.20 -15.88 -2.02
C MET A 438 -3.77 -14.47 -1.86
N PHE A 439 -3.94 -13.72 -2.95
CA PHE A 439 -4.56 -12.40 -2.92
C PHE A 439 -5.98 -12.48 -2.35
N PHE A 440 -6.80 -13.41 -2.84
CA PHE A 440 -8.17 -13.58 -2.38
C PHE A 440 -8.25 -13.93 -0.90
N GLN A 441 -7.37 -14.83 -0.44
CA GLN A 441 -7.27 -15.20 0.97
C GLN A 441 -6.91 -13.97 1.82
N MET A 442 -5.84 -13.25 1.48
CA MET A 442 -5.39 -12.07 2.22
C MET A 442 -6.48 -10.99 2.29
N LEU A 443 -7.13 -10.69 1.16
CA LEU A 443 -8.20 -9.68 1.10
C LEU A 443 -9.41 -10.08 1.94
N THR A 444 -9.79 -11.36 1.92
CA THR A 444 -10.89 -11.88 2.74
C THR A 444 -10.59 -11.72 4.22
N GLU A 445 -9.39 -12.10 4.64
CA GLU A 445 -8.99 -12.04 6.05
C GLU A 445 -8.83 -10.60 6.54
N PHE A 446 -8.30 -9.70 5.71
CA PHE A 446 -8.28 -8.27 5.98
C PHE A 446 -9.69 -7.71 6.23
N ALA A 447 -10.66 -8.07 5.38
CA ALA A 447 -12.04 -7.66 5.54
C ALA A 447 -12.68 -8.23 6.84
N GLU A 448 -12.36 -9.46 7.23
CA GLU A 448 -12.82 -10.06 8.48
C GLU A 448 -12.23 -9.38 9.72
N MET A 449 -10.94 -9.07 9.70
CA MET A 449 -10.28 -8.35 10.80
C MET A 449 -10.84 -6.94 11.00
N GLU A 450 -11.08 -6.20 9.92
CA GLU A 450 -11.73 -4.89 10.00
C GLU A 450 -13.13 -4.98 10.62
N LYS A 451 -13.94 -6.00 10.25
CA LYS A 451 -15.25 -6.24 10.87
C LYS A 451 -15.14 -6.50 12.38
N LYS A 452 -14.15 -7.30 12.80
CA LYS A 452 -13.91 -7.62 14.21
C LYS A 452 -13.43 -6.39 15.00
N GLN A 453 -12.53 -5.58 14.43
CA GLN A 453 -12.08 -4.34 15.08
C GLN A 453 -13.22 -3.32 15.23
N ALA A 454 -14.14 -3.26 14.25
CA ALA A 454 -15.31 -2.41 14.34
C ALA A 454 -16.30 -2.84 15.44
N SER A 455 -16.50 -4.14 15.66
CA SER A 455 -17.40 -4.64 16.70
C SER A 455 -16.86 -4.41 18.11
N ILE A 456 -15.53 -4.53 18.31
CA ILE A 456 -14.89 -4.25 19.60
C ILE A 456 -15.09 -2.78 20.00
N LYS A 457 -15.00 -1.84 19.07
CA LYS A 457 -15.17 -0.39 19.34
C LYS A 457 -16.61 0.01 19.69
N GLN A 458 -17.60 -0.87 19.48
CA GLN A 458 -19.01 -0.60 19.78
C GLN A 458 -19.42 -1.06 21.19
N ILE A 459 -18.58 -1.89 21.84
CA ILE A 459 -18.71 -2.32 23.23
C ILE A 459 -18.01 -1.28 24.11
#